data_AF-A0AAD6Z4Z9-F1
#
_entry.id   AF-A0AAD6Z4Z9-F1
#
_cell.length_a   1.000
_cell.length_b   1.000
_cell.length_c   1.000
_cell.angle_alpha   90.00
_cell.angle_beta   90.00
_cell.angle_gamma   90.00
#
_symmetry.space_group_name_H-M   'P 1'
#
loop_
_entity.id
_entity.type
_entity.pdbx_description
1 polymer ?
#
loop_
_entity_poly.entity_id
_entity_poly.type
_entity_poly.pdbx_seq_one_letter_code
_entity_poly.pdbx_strand_id
1 'polypeptide(L)'
;MPPQPTEMCENCTVRRIDLRRCAGCGHVRYCSKECQKAHWKQHKPYCTGNIEIAKEAAALGPDCSDRLRAIGKWSEAFSVAIGSASVSALDIMTHPERIDEYVLVIFVNFLGAGAKPPFTHDVVGAEVVLLHDLRAMARLVSQEQLELLDRDLAPRPGMIRVLLSDSRLPWSYTTPFAVPEDIGTWPRDQLWLQHLQIRVTRPRHTSRRVRLAHSSQIE
;
A
#
# COMPACT_ATOMS: atom_id res chain seq x y z
N MET A 1 -8.59 -26.31 15.66
CA MET A 1 -9.29 -25.01 15.49
C MET A 1 -9.48 -24.76 14.00
N PRO A 2 -10.64 -24.29 13.54
CA PRO A 2 -10.81 -23.84 12.16
C PRO A 2 -9.92 -22.61 11.88
N PRO A 3 -9.43 -22.42 10.64
CA PRO A 3 -8.63 -21.26 10.28
C PRO A 3 -9.45 -19.98 10.50
N GLN A 4 -8.91 -19.06 11.30
CA GLN A 4 -9.53 -17.75 11.50
C GLN A 4 -9.33 -16.91 10.23
N PRO A 5 -10.38 -16.21 9.74
CA PRO A 5 -10.26 -15.38 8.55
C PRO A 5 -9.31 -14.19 8.80
N THR A 6 -8.13 -14.25 8.20
CA THR A 6 -7.13 -13.19 8.23
C THR A 6 -7.44 -12.04 7.27
N GLU A 7 -8.27 -12.31 6.25
CA GLU A 7 -8.59 -11.40 5.15
C GLU A 7 -9.95 -10.70 5.35
N MET A 8 -10.09 -9.48 4.82
CA MET A 8 -11.28 -8.61 4.96
C MET A 8 -11.79 -8.15 3.59
N CYS A 9 -13.10 -7.94 3.48
CA CYS A 9 -13.70 -7.32 2.30
C CYS A 9 -13.29 -5.84 2.20
N GLU A 10 -12.81 -5.42 1.02
CA GLU A 10 -12.33 -4.05 0.79
C GLU A 10 -13.42 -2.99 0.91
N ASN A 11 -14.68 -3.36 0.66
CA ASN A 11 -15.81 -2.42 0.71
C ASN A 11 -16.46 -2.34 2.10
N CYS A 12 -16.80 -3.49 2.69
CA CYS A 12 -17.59 -3.55 3.93
C CYS A 12 -16.79 -3.99 5.16
N THR A 13 -15.50 -4.30 5.01
CA THR A 13 -14.57 -4.67 6.09
C THR A 13 -14.87 -5.98 6.83
N VAL A 14 -15.92 -6.72 6.45
CA VAL A 14 -16.24 -8.02 7.05
C VAL A 14 -15.11 -9.02 6.78
N ARG A 15 -14.67 -9.70 7.84
CA ARG A 15 -13.73 -10.83 7.77
C ARG A 15 -14.46 -12.09 7.30
N ARG A 16 -13.97 -12.72 6.24
CA ARG A 16 -14.50 -13.99 5.74
C ARG A 16 -13.38 -14.85 5.17
N ILE A 17 -13.58 -16.17 5.17
CA ILE A 17 -12.65 -17.13 4.57
C ILE A 17 -12.82 -17.25 3.05
N ASP A 18 -13.95 -16.82 2.50
CA ASP A 18 -14.39 -17.05 1.12
C ASP A 18 -14.44 -15.75 0.28
N LEU A 19 -13.55 -14.80 0.58
CA LEU A 19 -13.48 -13.56 -0.19
C LEU A 19 -12.95 -13.80 -1.61
N ARG A 20 -13.51 -13.08 -2.58
CA ARG A 20 -13.16 -13.18 -3.98
C ARG A 20 -12.20 -12.05 -4.37
N ARG A 21 -11.08 -12.40 -4.99
CA ARG A 21 -10.15 -11.41 -5.53
C ARG A 21 -10.77 -10.65 -6.71
N CYS A 22 -10.40 -9.39 -6.86
CA CYS A 22 -10.71 -8.63 -8.08
C CYS A 22 -10.12 -9.36 -9.29
N ALA A 23 -10.95 -9.70 -10.28
CA ALA A 23 -10.52 -10.42 -11.48
C ALA A 23 -9.57 -9.63 -12.39
N GLY A 24 -9.55 -8.29 -12.26
CA GLY A 24 -8.65 -7.43 -13.02
C GLY A 24 -7.25 -7.42 -12.43
N CYS A 25 -7.11 -6.85 -11.22
CA CYS A 25 -5.79 -6.62 -10.62
C CYS A 25 -5.35 -7.68 -9.60
N GLY A 26 -6.26 -8.53 -9.12
CA GLY A 26 -5.95 -9.54 -8.09
C GLY A 26 -5.61 -9.03 -6.69
N HIS A 27 -5.47 -7.71 -6.48
CA HIS A 27 -4.94 -7.13 -5.24
C HIS A 27 -5.94 -6.97 -4.09
N VAL A 28 -7.22 -6.70 -4.40
CA VAL A 28 -8.26 -6.47 -3.38
C VAL A 28 -9.27 -7.62 -3.38
N ARG A 29 -9.96 -7.79 -2.25
CA ARG A 29 -10.88 -8.92 -2.03
C ARG A 29 -12.27 -8.43 -1.64
N TYR A 30 -13.31 -9.10 -2.11
CA TYR A 30 -14.71 -8.74 -1.87
C TYR A 30 -15.52 -9.95 -1.43
N CYS A 31 -16.45 -9.76 -0.49
CA CYS A 31 -17.39 -10.81 -0.11
C CYS A 31 -18.47 -11.07 -1.17
N SER A 32 -18.73 -10.10 -2.06
CA SER A 32 -19.76 -10.20 -3.09
C SER A 32 -19.50 -9.28 -4.29
N LYS A 33 -20.23 -9.51 -5.39
CA LYS A 33 -20.17 -8.64 -6.60
C LYS A 33 -20.73 -7.24 -6.30
N GLU A 34 -21.69 -7.15 -5.38
CA GLU A 34 -22.30 -5.89 -4.94
C GLU A 34 -21.28 -5.04 -4.20
N CYS A 35 -20.49 -5.64 -3.30
CA CYS A 35 -19.37 -4.95 -2.64
C CYS A 35 -18.31 -4.48 -3.64
N GLN A 36 -17.98 -5.29 -4.65
CA GLN A 36 -17.07 -4.86 -5.72
C GLN A 36 -17.63 -3.67 -6.51
N LYS A 37 -18.90 -3.72 -6.92
CA LYS A 37 -19.56 -2.64 -7.67
C LYS A 37 -19.65 -1.34 -6.87
N ALA A 38 -19.98 -1.43 -5.57
CA ALA A 38 -20.04 -0.28 -4.68
C ALA A 38 -18.67 0.40 -4.53
N HIS A 39 -17.60 -0.38 -4.41
CA HIS A 39 -16.24 0.13 -4.30
C HIS A 39 -15.62 0.54 -5.66
N TRP A 40 -16.22 0.15 -6.78
CA TRP A 40 -15.61 0.26 -8.11
C TRP A 40 -15.17 1.67 -8.49
N LYS A 41 -15.97 2.71 -8.19
CA LYS A 41 -15.60 4.11 -8.51
C LYS A 41 -14.26 4.51 -7.88
N GLN A 42 -13.99 4.03 -6.66
CA GLN A 42 -12.75 4.31 -5.93
C GLN A 42 -11.63 3.35 -6.37
N HIS A 43 -11.95 2.07 -6.60
CA HIS A 43 -10.96 1.05 -6.96
C HIS A 43 -10.48 1.13 -8.42
N LYS A 44 -11.32 1.58 -9.37
CA LYS A 44 -11.05 1.51 -10.81
C LYS A 44 -9.69 2.10 -11.20
N PRO A 45 -9.28 3.32 -10.77
CA PRO A 45 -7.98 3.87 -11.13
C PRO A 45 -6.81 2.98 -10.70
N TYR A 46 -6.87 2.47 -9.47
CA TYR A 46 -5.86 1.55 -8.93
C TYR A 46 -5.87 0.20 -9.65
N CYS A 47 -7.04 -0.32 -10.00
CA CYS A 47 -7.19 -1.57 -10.75
C CYS A 47 -6.51 -1.46 -12.13
N THR A 48 -6.82 -0.39 -12.87
CA THR A 48 -6.24 -0.13 -14.19
C THR A 48 -4.73 0.03 -14.11
N GLY A 49 -4.20 0.81 -13.16
CA GLY A 49 -2.76 0.99 -13.00
C GLY A 49 -2.01 -0.34 -12.79
N ASN A 50 -2.53 -1.22 -11.93
CA ASN A 50 -1.90 -2.54 -11.72
C ASN A 50 -1.99 -3.46 -12.95
N ILE A 51 -3.05 -3.36 -13.75
CA ILE A 51 -3.18 -4.14 -14.98
C ILE A 51 -2.12 -3.70 -16.00
N GLU A 52 -1.89 -2.39 -16.16
CA GLU A 52 -0.88 -1.89 -17.09
C GLU A 52 0.54 -2.27 -16.63
N ILE A 53 0.87 -2.10 -15.34
CA ILE A 53 2.15 -2.55 -14.78
C ILE A 53 2.37 -4.05 -15.00
N ALA A 54 1.33 -4.88 -14.82
CA ALA A 54 1.43 -6.31 -15.07
C ALA A 54 1.66 -6.66 -16.56
N LYS A 55 1.05 -5.89 -17.48
CA LYS A 55 1.29 -6.05 -18.92
C LYS A 55 2.70 -5.63 -19.31
N GLU A 56 3.18 -4.48 -18.81
CA GLU A 56 4.55 -4.00 -19.01
C GLU A 56 5.56 -5.04 -18.50
N ALA A 57 5.35 -5.58 -17.30
CA ALA A 57 6.18 -6.64 -16.74
C ALA A 57 6.17 -7.93 -17.59
N ALA A 58 5.02 -8.29 -18.15
CA ALA A 58 4.92 -9.44 -19.04
C ALA A 58 5.65 -9.20 -20.37
N ALA A 59 5.57 -7.99 -20.91
CA ALA A 59 6.26 -7.60 -22.15
C ALA A 59 7.79 -7.62 -22.00
N LEU A 60 8.31 -7.27 -20.81
CA LEU A 60 9.74 -7.33 -20.50
C LEU A 60 10.25 -8.74 -20.16
N GLY A 61 9.35 -9.72 -20.05
CA GLY A 61 9.70 -11.13 -19.89
C GLY A 61 9.50 -11.69 -18.47
N PRO A 62 9.79 -13.00 -18.31
CA PRO A 62 9.43 -13.74 -17.09
C PRO A 62 10.16 -13.25 -15.84
N ASP A 63 11.43 -12.83 -15.95
CA ASP A 63 12.19 -12.30 -14.79
C ASP A 63 11.52 -11.04 -14.22
N CYS A 64 11.12 -10.09 -15.07
CA CYS A 64 10.43 -8.88 -14.64
C CYS A 64 9.05 -9.20 -14.02
N SER A 65 8.32 -10.15 -14.61
CA SER A 65 7.04 -10.63 -14.08
C SER A 65 7.17 -11.29 -12.71
N ASP A 66 8.22 -12.09 -12.51
CA ASP A 66 8.48 -12.78 -11.25
C ASP A 66 8.93 -11.81 -10.16
N ARG A 67 9.79 -10.82 -10.50
CA ARG A 67 10.16 -9.71 -9.61
C ARG A 67 8.94 -8.92 -9.16
N LEU A 68 8.09 -8.49 -10.09
CA LEU A 68 6.86 -7.74 -9.78
C LEU A 68 5.93 -8.54 -8.84
N ARG A 69 5.76 -9.83 -9.12
CA ARG A 69 4.94 -10.72 -8.27
C ARG A 69 5.57 -10.89 -6.88
N ALA A 70 6.89 -11.05 -6.83
CA ALA A 70 7.61 -11.26 -5.58
C ALA A 70 7.58 -10.01 -4.70
N ILE A 71 7.83 -8.81 -5.26
CA ILE A 71 7.82 -7.55 -4.51
C ILE A 71 6.40 -7.21 -4.02
N GLY A 72 5.38 -7.54 -4.82
CA GLY A 72 3.98 -7.45 -4.41
C GLY A 72 3.68 -8.32 -3.18
N LYS A 73 4.08 -9.59 -3.19
CA LYS A 73 3.91 -10.50 -2.04
C LYS A 73 4.74 -10.10 -0.81
N TRP A 74 5.97 -9.66 -1.04
CA TRP A 74 6.87 -9.19 0.01
C TRP A 74 6.28 -7.95 0.69
N SER A 75 5.84 -6.95 -0.09
CA SER A 75 5.22 -5.73 0.44
C SER A 75 3.91 -6.01 1.20
N GLU A 76 3.13 -7.02 0.80
CA GLU A 76 1.95 -7.45 1.55
C GLU A 76 2.35 -8.06 2.89
N ALA A 77 3.34 -8.98 2.89
CA ALA A 77 3.84 -9.64 4.09
C ALA A 77 4.47 -8.68 5.11
N PHE A 78 5.13 -7.61 4.63
CA PHE A 78 5.78 -6.60 5.47
C PHE A 78 4.99 -5.30 5.59
N SER A 79 3.73 -5.26 5.15
CA SER A 79 2.90 -4.04 5.11
C SER A 79 2.90 -3.26 6.43
N VAL A 80 2.80 -3.96 7.57
CA VAL A 80 2.82 -3.33 8.90
C VAL A 80 4.18 -2.71 9.22
N ALA A 81 5.27 -3.40 8.93
CA ALA A 81 6.62 -2.91 9.18
C ALA A 81 6.94 -1.70 8.29
N ILE A 82 6.59 -1.77 7.01
CA ILE A 82 6.75 -0.67 6.05
C ILE A 82 5.93 0.55 6.50
N GLY A 83 4.66 0.36 6.87
CA GLY A 83 3.81 1.45 7.36
C GLY A 83 4.37 2.11 8.63
N SER A 84 4.87 1.32 9.58
CA SER A 84 5.50 1.81 10.81
C SER A 84 6.77 2.61 10.53
N ALA A 85 7.65 2.07 9.68
CA ALA A 85 8.85 2.77 9.25
C ALA A 85 8.52 4.10 8.58
N SER A 86 7.45 4.15 7.79
CA SER A 86 7.05 5.36 7.07
C SER A 86 6.50 6.45 8.01
N VAL A 87 5.65 6.08 8.97
CA VAL A 87 5.16 7.03 9.99
C VAL A 87 6.32 7.60 10.81
N SER A 88 7.27 6.75 11.20
CA SER A 88 8.45 7.20 11.93
C SER A 88 9.37 8.06 11.09
N ALA A 89 9.70 7.65 9.86
CA ALA A 89 10.71 8.30 9.04
C ALA A 89 10.25 9.69 8.57
N LEU A 90 8.95 9.85 8.30
CA LEU A 90 8.38 11.13 7.91
C LEU A 90 7.94 11.97 9.12
N ASP A 91 8.01 11.43 10.35
CA ASP A 91 7.52 12.07 11.58
C ASP A 91 6.04 12.52 11.49
N ILE A 92 5.19 11.66 10.91
CA ILE A 92 3.79 11.97 10.59
C ILE A 92 2.94 12.30 11.82
N MET A 93 3.27 11.73 12.98
CA MET A 93 2.52 12.02 14.21
C MET A 93 2.73 13.47 14.66
N THR A 94 3.87 14.08 14.35
CA THR A 94 4.19 15.47 14.71
C THR A 94 3.82 16.41 13.57
N HIS A 95 4.04 15.96 12.34
CA HIS A 95 3.90 16.73 11.12
C HIS A 95 3.04 15.97 10.10
N PRO A 96 1.71 15.86 10.32
CA PRO A 96 0.84 15.09 9.43
C PRO A 96 0.80 15.63 8.00
N GLU A 97 1.07 16.91 7.78
CA GLU A 97 1.19 17.55 6.48
C GLU A 97 2.32 16.98 5.60
N ARG A 98 3.34 16.35 6.21
CA ARG A 98 4.48 15.78 5.47
C ARG A 98 4.10 14.63 4.56
N ILE A 99 2.91 14.04 4.72
CA ILE A 99 2.37 13.06 3.78
C ILE A 99 2.26 13.60 2.35
N ASP A 100 2.10 14.92 2.17
CA ASP A 100 1.94 15.54 0.86
C ASP A 100 3.26 15.95 0.21
N GLU A 101 4.32 16.07 1.01
CA GLU A 101 5.62 16.61 0.58
C GLU A 101 6.71 15.54 0.48
N TYR A 102 6.64 14.48 1.28
CA TYR A 102 7.71 13.50 1.41
C TYR A 102 7.28 12.11 0.96
N VAL A 103 8.26 11.33 0.52
CA VAL A 103 8.13 9.93 0.17
C VAL A 103 9.23 9.13 0.84
N LEU A 104 8.88 7.98 1.44
CA LEU A 104 9.87 7.01 1.87
C LEU A 104 10.24 6.13 0.67
N VAL A 105 11.50 6.12 0.29
CA VAL A 105 12.05 5.18 -0.69
C VAL A 105 12.76 4.07 0.07
N ILE A 106 12.39 2.82 -0.18
CA ILE A 106 13.04 1.64 0.38
C ILE A 106 13.71 0.90 -0.78
N PHE A 107 15.02 0.77 -0.70
CA PHE A 107 15.81 0.04 -1.68
C PHE A 107 15.83 -1.43 -1.32
N VAL A 108 15.45 -2.28 -2.27
CA VAL A 108 15.37 -3.72 -2.07
C VAL A 108 16.13 -4.47 -3.16
N ASN A 109 16.74 -5.60 -2.76
CA ASN A 109 17.39 -6.52 -3.69
C ASN A 109 16.58 -7.81 -3.76
N PHE A 110 16.07 -8.17 -4.94
CA PHE A 110 15.43 -9.45 -5.15
C PHE A 110 16.43 -10.62 -5.19
N LEU A 111 16.20 -11.60 -4.33
CA LEU A 111 17.07 -12.77 -4.13
C LEU A 111 16.63 -14.00 -4.94
N GLY A 112 15.36 -14.09 -5.33
CA GLY A 112 14.84 -15.18 -6.18
C GLY A 112 13.37 -15.57 -5.93
N ALA A 113 12.73 -16.13 -6.97
CA ALA A 113 11.27 -16.37 -7.00
C ALA A 113 10.81 -17.60 -6.18
N GLY A 114 11.73 -18.47 -5.77
CA GLY A 114 11.44 -19.73 -5.05
C GLY A 114 11.37 -19.59 -3.53
N ALA A 115 11.76 -18.44 -2.98
CA ALA A 115 11.78 -18.20 -1.54
C ALA A 115 10.39 -17.80 -1.01
N LYS A 116 10.13 -18.06 0.28
CA LYS A 116 8.95 -17.49 0.96
C LYS A 116 9.11 -15.97 1.06
N PRO A 117 8.02 -15.18 1.12
CA PRO A 117 8.10 -13.72 1.11
C PRO A 117 9.13 -13.11 2.07
N PRO A 118 9.34 -13.60 3.31
CA PRO A 118 10.39 -13.05 4.18
C PRO A 118 11.82 -13.12 3.64
N PHE A 119 12.07 -13.97 2.65
CA PHE A 119 13.39 -14.29 2.12
C PHE A 119 13.51 -14.01 0.61
N THR A 120 12.52 -13.34 -0.01
CA THR A 120 12.59 -12.99 -1.43
C THR A 120 13.34 -11.69 -1.69
N HIS A 121 13.45 -10.81 -0.69
CA HIS A 121 14.15 -9.54 -0.81
C HIS A 121 14.93 -9.20 0.45
N ASP A 122 16.10 -8.59 0.26
CA ASP A 122 16.82 -7.86 1.30
C ASP A 122 16.54 -6.36 1.19
N VAL A 123 16.39 -5.69 2.32
CA VAL A 123 16.37 -4.22 2.38
C VAL A 123 17.82 -3.74 2.45
N VAL A 124 18.26 -2.98 1.46
CA VAL A 124 19.64 -2.48 1.37
C VAL A 124 19.80 -1.02 1.81
N GLY A 125 18.69 -0.29 1.90
CA GLY A 125 18.68 1.09 2.37
C GLY A 125 17.27 1.67 2.40
N ALA A 126 17.11 2.81 3.05
CA ALA A 126 15.90 3.59 3.01
C ALA A 126 16.21 5.09 3.14
N GLU A 127 15.51 5.91 2.37
CA GLU A 127 15.71 7.36 2.30
C GLU A 127 14.38 8.10 2.31
N VAL A 128 14.34 9.24 2.99
CA VAL A 128 13.21 10.18 2.94
C VAL A 128 13.56 11.24 1.91
N VAL A 129 12.74 11.33 0.86
CA VAL A 129 12.99 12.23 -0.27
C VAL A 129 11.82 13.20 -0.41
N LEU A 130 12.12 14.43 -0.78
CA LEU A 130 11.10 15.41 -1.17
C LEU A 130 10.48 15.01 -2.51
N LEU A 131 9.16 15.10 -2.61
CA LEU A 131 8.41 14.69 -3.79
C LEU A 131 8.86 15.46 -5.04
N HIS A 132 9.25 16.74 -4.87
CA HIS A 132 9.75 17.55 -5.97
C HIS A 132 11.15 17.14 -6.44
N ASP A 133 12.04 16.77 -5.51
CA ASP A 133 13.39 16.31 -5.84
C ASP A 133 13.36 14.98 -6.57
N LEU A 134 12.51 14.05 -6.12
CA LEU A 134 12.35 12.76 -6.78
C LEU A 134 11.86 12.92 -8.23
N ARG A 135 10.91 13.83 -8.47
CA ARG A 135 10.48 14.20 -9.82
C ARG A 135 11.59 14.85 -10.62
N ALA A 136 12.41 15.70 -10.01
CA ALA A 136 13.52 16.36 -10.68
C ALA A 136 14.60 15.34 -11.11
N MET A 137 14.94 14.38 -10.25
CA MET A 137 15.85 13.28 -10.59
C MET A 137 15.30 12.42 -11.72
N ALA A 138 13.99 12.18 -11.74
CA ALA A 138 13.35 11.45 -12.81
C ALA A 138 13.30 12.20 -14.16
N ARG A 139 13.54 13.51 -14.19
CA ARG A 139 13.71 14.21 -15.49
C ARG A 139 15.01 13.86 -16.20
N LEU A 140 15.95 13.21 -15.51
CA LEU A 140 17.16 12.63 -16.11
C LEU A 140 16.89 11.27 -16.78
N VAL A 141 15.67 10.72 -16.61
CA VAL A 141 15.27 9.46 -17.22
C VAL A 141 14.31 9.70 -18.40
N SER A 142 13.88 8.64 -19.09
CA SER A 142 13.01 8.81 -20.26
C SER A 142 11.67 9.46 -19.88
N GLN A 143 11.02 10.14 -20.84
CA GLN A 143 9.70 10.74 -20.63
C GLN A 143 8.67 9.70 -20.13
N GLU A 144 8.76 8.48 -20.64
CA GLU A 144 7.94 7.34 -20.21
C GLU A 144 8.15 7.01 -18.72
N GLN A 145 9.39 6.97 -18.24
CA GLN A 145 9.68 6.69 -16.83
C GLN A 145 9.21 7.82 -15.90
N LEU A 146 9.24 9.08 -16.36
CA LEU A 146 8.68 10.21 -15.61
C LEU A 146 7.15 10.09 -15.49
N GLU A 147 6.45 9.71 -16.57
CA GLU A 147 5.00 9.50 -16.55
C GLU A 147 4.59 8.34 -15.62
N LEU A 148 5.36 7.24 -15.61
CA LEU A 148 5.17 6.14 -14.67
C LEU A 148 5.34 6.61 -13.22
N LEU A 149 6.38 7.40 -12.95
CA LEU A 149 6.65 7.93 -11.62
C LEU A 149 5.55 8.90 -11.17
N ASP A 150 5.10 9.81 -12.03
CA ASP A 150 4.04 10.77 -11.68
C ASP A 150 2.69 10.08 -11.43
N ARG A 151 2.38 9.03 -12.19
CA ARG A 151 1.22 8.17 -11.93
C ARG A 151 1.31 7.52 -10.54
N ASP A 152 2.48 6.99 -10.22
CA ASP A 152 2.76 6.29 -8.97
C ASP A 152 2.75 7.24 -7.76
N LEU A 153 3.20 8.48 -7.97
CA LEU A 153 3.28 9.57 -6.99
C LEU A 153 2.07 10.50 -6.96
N ALA A 154 1.02 10.23 -7.75
CA ALA A 154 -0.14 11.09 -7.87
C ALA A 154 -0.70 11.50 -6.48
N PRO A 155 -1.29 12.71 -6.34
CA PRO A 155 -1.93 13.17 -5.11
C PRO A 155 -2.90 12.14 -4.52
N ARG A 156 -2.67 11.73 -3.26
CA ARG A 156 -3.54 10.81 -2.52
C ARG A 156 -3.72 11.34 -1.09
N PRO A 157 -4.68 12.25 -0.86
CA PRO A 157 -4.91 12.81 0.46
C PRO A 157 -5.10 11.71 1.52
N GLY A 158 -4.40 11.83 2.65
CA GLY A 158 -4.47 10.87 3.75
C GLY A 158 -3.73 9.55 3.52
N MET A 159 -2.91 9.43 2.48
CA MET A 159 -2.07 8.24 2.24
C MET A 159 -0.58 8.56 2.29
N ILE A 160 0.17 7.76 3.04
CA ILE A 160 1.63 7.77 2.96
C ILE A 160 2.06 7.10 1.65
N ARG A 161 2.97 7.76 0.94
CA ARG A 161 3.64 7.24 -0.25
C ARG A 161 4.91 6.51 0.16
N VAL A 162 5.01 5.26 -0.28
CA VAL A 162 6.22 4.45 -0.14
C VAL A 162 6.57 3.87 -1.50
N LEU A 163 7.82 4.08 -1.93
CA LEU A 163 8.38 3.48 -3.12
C LEU A 163 9.32 2.35 -2.71
N LEU A 164 9.07 1.15 -3.24
CA LEU A 164 10.02 0.06 -3.18
C LEU A 164 10.80 0.06 -4.50
N SER A 165 12.09 0.36 -4.42
CA SER A 165 12.98 0.44 -5.57
C SER A 165 13.86 -0.81 -5.64
N ASP A 166 13.73 -1.58 -6.72
CA ASP A 166 14.67 -2.63 -7.11
C ASP A 166 15.42 -2.09 -8.33
N SER A 167 16.75 -2.01 -8.27
CA SER A 167 17.57 -1.45 -9.35
C SER A 167 17.47 -2.22 -10.68
N ARG A 168 16.87 -3.42 -10.64
CA ARG A 168 16.65 -4.26 -11.82
C ARG A 168 15.22 -4.17 -12.36
N LEU A 169 14.33 -3.44 -11.69
CA LEU A 169 13.03 -3.08 -12.24
C LEU A 169 13.11 -1.71 -12.93
N PRO A 170 12.44 -1.53 -14.08
CA PRO A 170 12.42 -0.23 -14.76
C PRO A 170 11.59 0.83 -14.02
N TRP A 171 10.75 0.39 -13.09
CA TRP A 171 9.84 1.20 -12.28
C TRP A 171 9.94 0.80 -10.81
N SER A 172 9.50 1.71 -9.93
CA SER A 172 9.34 1.40 -8.51
C SER A 172 7.99 0.74 -8.25
N TYR A 173 7.91 -0.12 -7.24
CA TYR A 173 6.63 -0.65 -6.78
C TYR A 173 6.05 0.24 -5.68
N THR A 174 4.82 0.71 -5.82
CA THR A 174 4.17 1.54 -4.81
C THR A 174 3.27 0.72 -3.89
N THR A 175 3.40 0.94 -2.58
CA THR A 175 2.52 0.34 -1.58
C THR A 175 1.95 1.45 -0.70
N PRO A 176 0.79 2.05 -1.04
CA PRO A 176 0.22 3.12 -0.23
C PRO A 176 -0.27 2.57 1.12
N PHE A 177 -0.24 3.42 2.15
CA PHE A 177 -0.81 3.16 3.47
C PHE A 177 -1.74 4.29 3.86
N ALA A 178 -2.94 3.98 4.39
CA ALA A 178 -3.80 5.04 4.93
C ALA A 178 -3.29 5.47 6.30
N VAL A 179 -3.33 6.78 6.51
CA VAL A 179 -3.07 7.42 7.79
C VAL A 179 -4.40 7.77 8.44
N PRO A 180 -4.66 7.35 9.69
CA PRO A 180 -5.81 7.81 10.44
C PRO A 180 -5.80 9.34 10.59
N GLU A 181 -6.95 10.00 10.37
CA GLU A 181 -7.06 11.47 10.47
C GLU A 181 -6.68 11.99 11.88
N ASP A 182 -6.88 11.17 12.91
CA ASP A 182 -6.60 11.48 14.31
C ASP A 182 -5.15 11.16 14.74
N ILE A 183 -4.27 10.71 13.84
CA ILE A 183 -2.92 10.23 14.17
C ILE A 183 -2.10 11.24 14.97
N GLY A 184 -2.28 12.55 14.72
CA GLY A 184 -1.57 13.63 15.42
C GLY A 184 -1.99 13.81 16.89
N THR A 185 -3.11 13.22 17.29
CA THR A 185 -3.64 13.25 18.66
C THR A 185 -3.27 12.01 19.47
N TRP A 186 -2.60 11.03 18.85
CA TRP A 186 -2.29 9.76 19.49
C TRP A 186 -1.22 9.93 20.59
N PRO A 187 -1.26 9.11 21.65
CA PRO A 187 -0.24 9.11 22.69
C PRO A 187 1.16 8.86 22.13
N ARG A 188 2.14 9.64 22.56
CA ARG A 188 3.58 9.44 22.23
C ARG A 188 4.28 8.58 23.29
N ASP A 189 3.64 7.50 23.71
CA ASP A 189 4.21 6.54 24.67
C ASP A 189 5.01 5.44 23.94
N GLN A 190 5.81 4.65 24.67
CA GLN A 190 6.64 3.60 24.05
C GLN A 190 5.83 2.48 23.34
N LEU A 191 4.51 2.42 23.54
CA LEU A 191 3.63 1.43 22.92
C LEU A 191 2.96 1.96 21.65
N TRP A 192 3.25 3.20 21.23
CA TRP A 192 2.67 3.80 20.03
C TRP A 192 2.83 2.91 18.78
N LEU A 193 3.97 2.21 18.64
CA LEU A 193 4.20 1.23 17.57
C LEU A 193 3.22 0.06 17.62
N GLN A 194 2.85 -0.42 18.81
CA GLN A 194 1.85 -1.48 18.96
C GLN A 194 0.44 -1.00 18.58
N HIS A 195 0.10 0.24 18.96
CA HIS A 195 -1.15 0.88 18.53
C HIS A 195 -1.20 1.07 17.00
N LEU A 196 -0.05 1.38 16.43
CA LEU A 196 0.13 1.55 14.99
C LEU A 196 0.01 0.23 14.23
N GLN A 197 0.59 -0.86 14.72
CA GLN A 197 0.47 -2.20 14.11
C GLN A 197 -0.98 -2.68 13.95
N ILE A 198 -1.89 -2.21 14.81
CA ILE A 198 -3.32 -2.56 14.76
C ILE A 198 -4.09 -1.67 13.77
N ARG A 199 -3.64 -0.43 13.55
CA ARG A 199 -4.43 0.63 12.89
C ARG A 199 -3.85 1.14 11.57
N VAL A 200 -2.53 1.18 11.40
CA VAL A 200 -1.91 1.40 10.09
C VAL A 200 -2.14 0.16 9.25
N THR A 201 -2.99 0.36 8.26
CA THR A 201 -3.35 -0.67 7.31
C THR A 201 -3.25 -0.08 5.91
N ARG A 202 -3.07 -0.94 4.91
CA ARG A 202 -3.30 -0.52 3.53
C ARG A 202 -4.67 0.18 3.43
N PRO A 203 -4.82 1.17 2.55
CA PRO A 203 -5.96 2.07 2.55
C PRO A 203 -7.28 1.36 2.74
N ARG A 204 -7.91 1.57 3.89
CA ARG A 204 -9.30 1.17 4.09
C ARG A 204 -10.15 2.31 3.56
N HIS A 205 -10.78 2.12 2.41
CA HIS A 205 -11.76 3.06 1.88
C HIS A 205 -13.07 2.97 2.67
N THR A 206 -13.11 3.48 3.90
CA THR A 206 -14.38 3.60 4.64
C THR A 206 -15.15 4.82 4.15
N SER A 207 -15.96 4.67 3.12
CA SER A 207 -17.02 5.63 2.85
C SER A 207 -18.17 5.41 3.84
N ARG A 208 -18.07 6.01 5.04
CA ARG A 208 -19.18 6.56 5.87
C ARG A 208 -18.83 6.52 7.36
N ARG A 209 -19.08 7.67 8.00
CA ARG A 209 -19.23 7.85 9.45
C ARG A 209 -20.01 6.68 10.06
N VAL A 210 -19.38 5.91 10.93
CA VAL A 210 -20.11 5.08 11.89
C VAL A 210 -20.83 6.05 12.81
N ARG A 211 -22.11 6.33 12.53
CA ARG A 211 -22.99 6.79 13.60
C ARG A 211 -23.13 5.59 14.53
N LEU A 212 -22.56 5.70 15.72
CA LEU A 212 -22.94 4.86 16.85
C LEU A 212 -24.44 5.11 17.07
N ALA A 213 -25.28 4.20 16.58
CA ALA A 213 -26.65 4.14 17.02
C ALA A 213 -26.62 3.61 18.46
N HIS A 214 -26.89 4.50 19.41
CA HIS A 214 -27.40 4.10 20.70
C HIS A 214 -28.68 3.29 20.47
N SER A 215 -28.67 2.05 20.91
CA SER A 215 -29.88 1.28 21.19
C SER A 215 -29.80 0.88 22.66
N SER A 216 -30.17 1.83 23.51
CA SER A 216 -30.80 1.53 24.79
C SER A 216 -32.06 0.71 24.51
N GLN A 217 -32.14 -0.49 25.09
CA GLN A 217 -33.35 -1.02 25.71
C GLN A 217 -32.95 -2.24 26.54
N ILE A 218 -32.78 -1.96 27.83
CA ILE A 218 -33.12 -2.87 28.91
C ILE A 218 -34.64 -2.81 29.01
N GLU A 219 -35.29 -3.94 28.82
CA GLU A 219 -36.48 -4.40 29.57
C GLU A 219 -36.62 -5.91 29.37
#